data_AF-A0A315F0R5-F1
#
_entry.id   AF-A0A315F0R5-F1
#
_cell.length_a   1.000
_cell.length_b   1.000
_cell.length_c   1.000
_cell.angle_alpha   90.00
_cell.angle_beta   90.00
_cell.angle_gamma   90.00
#
_symmetry.space_group_name_H-M   'P 1'
#
loop_
_entity.id
_entity.type
_entity.pdbx_description
1 polymer ?
#
loop_
_entity_poly.entity_id
_entity_poly.type
_entity_poly.pdbx_seq_one_letter_code
_entity_poly.pdbx_strand_id
1 'polypeptide(L)'
;MKLQDIRTRTAYNPLALPTQKAATRTWLSGMSKDFPLALTLTLKQTIVETTDRGTYKRKLTRIDCERIAKRFTQKLNREVFGKYAAEKGGKSLKYLPVVEGERSNKNLHLHFAIGGLPSHVKFNQFDTLVSQAKLQVESIEAEYKVSLADSGWIEYITKELGTKDTDNVLWTLA
;
A
#
# COMPACT_ATOMS: atom_id res chain seq x y z
N MET A 1 17.70 4.52 -33.66
CA MET A 1 16.58 3.56 -33.84
C MET A 1 15.32 4.37 -34.13
N LYS A 2 14.64 4.18 -35.27
CA LYS A 2 13.47 4.99 -35.62
C LYS A 2 12.23 4.50 -34.87
N LEU A 3 11.27 5.40 -34.64
CA LEU A 3 10.04 5.11 -33.88
C LEU A 3 9.21 3.99 -34.53
N GLN A 4 9.25 3.88 -35.87
CA GLN A 4 8.68 2.77 -36.64
C GLN A 4 9.36 1.43 -36.34
N ASP A 5 10.70 1.40 -36.27
CA ASP A 5 11.44 0.18 -35.96
C ASP A 5 11.10 -0.36 -34.56
N ILE A 6 10.85 0.54 -33.61
CA ILE A 6 10.40 0.19 -32.25
C ILE A 6 9.00 -0.43 -32.31
N ARG A 7 8.04 0.25 -32.96
CA ARG A 7 6.64 -0.21 -33.06
C ARG A 7 6.51 -1.57 -33.71
N THR A 8 7.28 -1.82 -34.77
CA THR A 8 7.33 -3.11 -35.47
C THR A 8 7.90 -4.21 -34.57
N ARG A 9 8.98 -3.91 -33.83
CA ARG A 9 9.58 -4.86 -32.88
C ARG A 9 8.70 -5.15 -31.66
N THR A 10 7.87 -4.19 -31.24
CA THR A 10 6.98 -4.34 -30.06
C THR A 10 5.57 -4.82 -30.41
N ALA A 11 5.28 -5.17 -31.68
CA ALA A 11 3.92 -5.49 -32.15
C ALA A 11 2.87 -4.46 -31.68
N TYR A 12 3.25 -3.17 -31.71
CA TYR A 12 2.42 -2.10 -31.16
C TYR A 12 1.15 -1.92 -32.00
N ASN A 13 0.00 -2.26 -31.42
CA ASN A 13 -1.31 -1.99 -32.00
C ASN A 13 -1.87 -0.68 -31.40
N PRO A 14 -2.00 0.41 -32.19
CA PRO A 14 -2.52 1.69 -31.69
C PRO A 14 -4.00 1.63 -31.27
N LEU A 15 -4.74 0.60 -31.66
CA LEU A 15 -6.16 0.39 -31.31
C LEU A 15 -6.34 -0.62 -30.16
N ALA A 16 -5.26 -1.17 -29.61
CA ALA A 16 -5.37 -2.09 -28.47
C ALA A 16 -5.87 -1.33 -27.24
N LEU A 17 -6.92 -1.85 -26.61
CA LEU A 17 -7.37 -1.35 -25.31
C LEU A 17 -6.25 -1.53 -24.27
N PRO A 18 -6.02 -0.55 -23.39
CA PRO A 18 -5.03 -0.68 -22.33
C PRO A 18 -5.41 -1.84 -21.41
N THR A 19 -4.41 -2.60 -20.97
CA THR A 19 -4.60 -3.58 -19.89
C THR A 19 -5.05 -2.88 -18.61
N GLN A 20 -5.69 -3.60 -17.69
CA GLN A 20 -6.08 -3.02 -16.40
C GLN A 20 -4.85 -2.46 -15.65
N LYS A 21 -3.74 -3.20 -15.63
CA LYS A 21 -2.44 -2.69 -15.15
C LYS A 21 -2.06 -1.35 -15.76
N ALA A 22 -2.08 -1.22 -17.09
CA ALA A 22 -1.68 0.00 -17.77
C ALA A 22 -2.63 1.17 -17.46
N ALA A 23 -3.93 0.92 -17.48
CA ALA A 23 -4.96 1.92 -17.18
C ALA A 23 -4.84 2.40 -15.72
N THR A 24 -4.79 1.47 -14.77
CA THR A 24 -4.67 1.76 -13.34
C THR A 24 -3.39 2.50 -13.01
N ARG A 25 -2.25 2.10 -13.59
CA ARG A 25 -0.98 2.84 -13.43
C ARG A 25 -1.06 4.25 -13.94
N THR A 26 -1.58 4.44 -15.14
CA THR A 26 -1.72 5.76 -15.75
C THR A 26 -2.57 6.66 -14.86
N TRP A 27 -3.71 6.13 -14.39
CA TRP A 27 -4.61 6.85 -13.50
C TRP A 27 -3.96 7.20 -12.16
N LEU A 28 -3.37 6.22 -11.44
CA LEU A 28 -2.72 6.44 -10.15
C LEU A 28 -1.51 7.39 -10.27
N SER A 29 -0.75 7.30 -11.37
CA SER A 29 0.40 8.17 -11.59
C SER A 29 -0.02 9.63 -11.80
N GLY A 30 -1.18 9.86 -12.42
CA GLY A 30 -1.81 11.18 -12.53
C GLY A 30 -2.14 11.81 -11.17
N MET A 31 -2.35 11.00 -10.14
CA MET A 31 -2.63 11.43 -8.77
C MET A 31 -1.40 11.41 -7.85
N SER A 32 -0.20 11.13 -8.37
CA SER A 32 1.03 10.97 -7.56
C SER A 32 1.29 12.16 -6.62
N LYS A 33 0.95 13.38 -7.05
CA LYS A 33 1.09 14.60 -6.23
C LYS A 33 0.21 14.62 -4.98
N ASP A 34 -0.91 13.89 -4.98
CA ASP A 34 -1.79 13.77 -3.82
C ASP A 34 -1.21 12.88 -2.71
N PHE A 35 -0.20 12.06 -3.04
CA PHE A 35 0.42 11.09 -2.14
C PHE A 35 1.92 11.36 -1.97
N PRO A 36 2.32 12.41 -1.22
CA PRO A 36 3.73 12.79 -1.05
C PRO A 36 4.55 11.82 -0.20
N LEU A 37 3.92 10.83 0.45
CA LEU A 37 4.60 9.90 1.34
C LEU A 37 4.55 8.48 0.81
N ALA A 38 5.68 7.79 0.93
CA ALA A 38 5.84 6.38 0.68
C ALA A 38 6.08 5.66 2.01
N LEU A 39 5.39 4.54 2.21
CA LEU A 39 5.59 3.67 3.37
C LEU A 39 5.66 2.21 2.94
N THR A 40 6.67 1.50 3.44
CA THR A 40 6.77 0.04 3.38
C THR A 40 6.68 -0.54 4.78
N LEU A 41 5.74 -1.44 5.00
CA LEU A 41 5.60 -2.23 6.22
C LEU A 41 5.99 -3.68 5.95
N THR A 42 7.00 -4.15 6.68
CA THR A 42 7.34 -5.57 6.71
C THR A 42 6.36 -6.29 7.64
N LEU A 43 5.84 -7.43 7.20
CA LEU A 43 4.86 -8.20 7.97
C LEU A 43 5.48 -9.48 8.52
N LYS A 44 4.95 -9.93 9.67
CA LYS A 44 5.23 -11.27 10.18
C LYS A 44 4.66 -12.28 9.20
N GLN A 45 5.51 -13.14 8.65
CA GLN A 45 5.10 -14.12 7.63
C GLN A 45 4.31 -15.31 8.19
N THR A 46 4.22 -15.41 9.52
CA THR A 46 3.49 -16.42 10.25
C THR A 46 2.59 -15.76 11.28
N ILE A 47 1.33 -16.20 11.34
CA ILE A 47 0.35 -15.80 12.35
C ILE A 47 0.22 -16.92 13.37
N VAL A 48 0.21 -16.55 14.64
CA VAL A 48 -0.11 -17.44 15.76
C VAL A 48 -1.60 -17.26 16.05
N GLU A 49 -2.37 -18.33 15.99
CA GLU A 49 -3.79 -18.33 16.34
C GLU A 49 -4.04 -19.24 17.52
N THR A 50 -4.78 -18.72 18.50
CA THR A 50 -5.24 -19.48 19.66
C THR A 50 -6.73 -19.75 19.51
N THR A 51 -7.09 -21.01 19.60
CA THR A 51 -8.48 -21.50 19.56
C THR A 51 -8.75 -22.30 20.83
N ASP A 52 -10.00 -22.67 21.06
CA ASP A 52 -10.39 -23.56 22.17
C ASP A 52 -9.70 -24.94 22.11
N ARG A 53 -9.11 -25.30 20.96
CA ARG A 53 -8.36 -26.54 20.73
C ARG A 53 -6.84 -26.38 20.87
N GLY A 54 -6.37 -25.19 21.25
CA GLY A 54 -4.95 -24.88 21.42
C GLY A 54 -4.43 -23.83 20.45
N THR A 55 -3.11 -23.63 20.47
CA THR A 55 -2.41 -22.62 19.68
C THR A 55 -1.70 -23.26 18.49
N TYR A 56 -1.91 -22.72 17.29
CA TYR A 56 -1.25 -23.17 16.07
C TYR A 56 -0.69 -22.00 15.26
N LYS A 57 0.23 -22.31 14.35
CA LYS A 57 0.87 -21.34 13.45
C LYS A 57 0.42 -21.57 12.02
N ARG A 58 0.09 -20.51 11.31
CA ARG A 58 -0.23 -20.56 9.87
C ARG A 58 0.49 -19.47 9.10
N LYS A 59 0.67 -19.68 7.79
CA LYS A 59 1.25 -18.68 6.89
C LYS A 59 0.32 -17.46 6.78
N LEU A 60 0.93 -16.29 6.66
CA LEU A 60 0.24 -15.04 6.35
C LEU A 60 -0.44 -15.14 4.97
N THR A 61 -1.68 -14.66 4.88
CA THR A 61 -2.45 -14.62 3.64
C THR A 61 -2.74 -13.19 3.20
N ARG A 62 -3.21 -13.00 1.96
CA ARG A 62 -3.68 -11.69 1.47
C ARG A 62 -4.81 -11.12 2.32
N ILE A 63 -5.74 -11.96 2.78
CA ILE A 63 -6.85 -11.54 3.65
C ILE A 63 -6.33 -10.96 4.97
N ASP A 64 -5.27 -11.55 5.51
CA ASP A 64 -4.62 -10.99 6.70
C ASP A 64 -3.97 -9.65 6.40
N CYS A 65 -3.30 -9.50 5.24
CA CYS A 65 -2.72 -8.23 4.82
C CYS A 65 -3.78 -7.13 4.75
N GLU A 66 -4.98 -7.42 4.25
CA GLU A 66 -6.09 -6.46 4.23
C GLU A 66 -6.55 -6.08 5.65
N ARG A 67 -6.70 -7.06 6.54
CA ARG A 67 -7.05 -6.81 7.95
C ARG A 67 -5.98 -5.98 8.67
N ILE A 68 -4.71 -6.28 8.42
CA ILE A 68 -3.56 -5.57 8.96
C ILE A 68 -3.55 -4.13 8.43
N ALA A 69 -3.70 -3.94 7.12
CA ALA A 69 -3.75 -2.62 6.50
C ALA A 69 -4.88 -1.78 7.09
N LYS A 70 -6.10 -2.34 7.17
CA LYS A 70 -7.26 -1.67 7.77
C LYS A 70 -7.00 -1.25 9.22
N ARG A 71 -6.44 -2.15 10.03
CA ARG A 71 -6.13 -1.85 11.43
C ARG A 71 -5.04 -0.79 11.52
N PHE A 72 -3.99 -0.89 10.70
CA PHE A 72 -2.90 0.08 10.66
C PHE A 72 -3.37 1.48 10.28
N THR A 73 -4.16 1.64 9.21
CA THR A 73 -4.68 2.96 8.80
C THR A 73 -5.56 3.60 9.87
N GLN A 74 -6.37 2.79 10.58
CA GLN A 74 -7.13 3.27 11.74
C GLN A 74 -6.21 3.76 12.87
N LYS A 75 -5.12 3.05 13.15
CA LYS A 75 -4.16 3.47 14.18
C LYS A 75 -3.40 4.71 13.77
N LEU A 76 -2.90 4.77 12.54
CA LEU A 76 -2.20 5.93 12.02
C LEU A 76 -3.08 7.18 11.99
N ASN A 77 -4.36 7.05 11.60
CA ASN A 77 -5.32 8.15 11.70
C ASN A 77 -5.48 8.66 13.14
N ARG A 78 -5.49 7.78 14.16
CA ARG A 78 -5.56 8.19 15.57
C ARG A 78 -4.31 8.92 16.01
N GLU A 79 -3.13 8.47 15.59
CA GLU A 79 -1.86 9.16 15.90
C GLU A 79 -1.81 10.54 15.26
N VAL A 80 -2.31 10.69 14.03
CA VAL A 80 -2.27 11.95 13.27
C VAL A 80 -3.32 12.96 13.73
N PHE A 81 -4.58 12.53 13.95
CA PHE A 81 -5.70 13.43 14.22
C PHE A 81 -6.20 13.41 15.66
N GLY A 82 -5.71 12.46 16.47
CA GLY A 82 -6.27 12.14 17.77
C GLY A 82 -7.51 11.22 17.67
N LYS A 83 -7.78 10.52 18.78
CA LYS A 83 -8.83 9.48 18.86
C LYS A 83 -10.21 9.97 18.40
N TYR A 84 -10.68 11.09 18.96
CA TYR A 84 -12.04 11.58 18.70
C TYR A 84 -12.22 11.99 17.24
N ALA A 85 -11.27 12.75 16.67
CA ALA A 85 -11.38 13.24 15.31
C ALA A 85 -11.29 12.11 14.27
N ALA A 86 -10.47 11.08 14.54
CA ALA A 86 -10.37 9.91 13.68
C ALA A 86 -11.58 8.98 13.76
N GLU A 87 -12.11 8.72 14.96
CA GLU A 87 -13.19 7.73 15.17
C GLU A 87 -14.61 8.31 15.01
N LYS A 88 -14.82 9.57 15.40
CA LYS A 88 -16.14 10.24 15.39
C LYS A 88 -16.22 11.37 14.39
N GLY A 89 -15.11 12.09 14.21
CA GLY A 89 -15.03 13.21 13.27
C GLY A 89 -14.79 12.80 11.82
N GLY A 90 -14.61 11.51 11.53
CA GLY A 90 -14.39 11.00 10.18
C GLY A 90 -13.07 11.43 9.53
N LYS A 91 -12.12 12.01 10.29
CA LYS A 91 -10.84 12.42 9.74
C LYS A 91 -9.98 11.22 9.39
N SER A 92 -9.51 11.19 8.15
CA SER A 92 -8.60 10.18 7.63
C SER A 92 -7.56 10.81 6.72
N LEU A 93 -6.36 10.23 6.70
CA LEU A 93 -5.43 10.44 5.60
C LEU A 93 -5.99 9.77 4.33
N LYS A 94 -5.45 10.17 3.18
CA LYS A 94 -5.62 9.44 1.92
C LYS A 94 -4.62 8.29 1.90
N TYR A 95 -5.07 7.09 1.56
CA TYR A 95 -4.23 5.90 1.52
C TYR A 95 -4.30 5.27 0.14
N LEU A 96 -3.20 4.68 -0.33
CA LEU A 96 -3.20 3.76 -1.45
C LEU A 96 -2.40 2.52 -1.04
N PRO A 97 -3.04 1.58 -0.32
CA PRO A 97 -2.42 0.35 0.12
C PRO A 97 -2.33 -0.67 -1.01
N VAL A 98 -1.16 -1.29 -1.15
CA VAL A 98 -0.88 -2.35 -2.12
C VAL A 98 -0.14 -3.49 -1.44
N VAL A 99 -0.63 -4.71 -1.65
CA VAL A 99 0.03 -5.95 -1.25
C VAL A 99 1.08 -6.30 -2.31
N GLU A 100 2.32 -6.52 -1.88
CA GLU A 100 3.39 -7.04 -2.74
C GLU A 100 3.81 -8.44 -2.27
N GLY A 101 4.17 -9.31 -3.21
CA GLY A 101 4.81 -10.60 -2.96
C GLY A 101 3.94 -11.80 -3.34
N GLU A 102 2.64 -11.60 -3.52
CA GLU A 102 1.70 -12.68 -3.84
C GLU A 102 1.98 -13.29 -5.23
N ARG A 103 2.17 -12.45 -6.25
CA ARG A 103 2.42 -12.91 -7.62
C ARG A 103 3.86 -13.31 -7.87
N SER A 104 4.80 -12.74 -7.10
CA SER A 104 6.23 -13.03 -7.22
C SER A 104 6.69 -14.18 -6.32
N ASN A 105 5.78 -14.84 -5.59
CA ASN A 105 6.08 -15.88 -4.60
C ASN A 105 7.12 -15.44 -3.55
N LYS A 106 7.08 -14.15 -3.18
CA LYS A 106 7.93 -13.57 -2.14
C LYS A 106 7.15 -13.49 -0.83
N ASN A 107 7.86 -13.05 0.21
CA ASN A 107 7.22 -12.65 1.47
C ASN A 107 6.20 -11.53 1.20
N LEU A 108 5.08 -11.55 1.91
CA LEU A 108 4.05 -10.54 1.75
C LEU A 108 4.45 -9.27 2.49
N HIS A 109 4.39 -8.14 1.78
CA HIS A 109 4.65 -6.81 2.30
C HIS A 109 3.45 -5.89 1.99
N LEU A 110 3.28 -4.86 2.80
CA LEU A 110 2.35 -3.77 2.50
C LEU A 110 3.12 -2.53 2.10
N HIS A 111 2.81 -2.00 0.92
CA HIS A 111 3.23 -0.69 0.49
C HIS A 111 2.06 0.28 0.54
N PHE A 112 2.33 1.52 0.91
CA PHE A 112 1.35 2.60 0.92
C PHE A 112 1.91 3.81 0.18
N ALA A 113 1.08 4.43 -0.65
CA ALA A 113 1.18 5.87 -0.89
C ALA A 113 0.24 6.59 0.08
N ILE A 114 0.70 7.64 0.75
CA ILE A 114 -0.06 8.33 1.80
C ILE A 114 -0.13 9.83 1.49
N GLY A 115 -1.32 10.40 1.67
CA GLY A 115 -1.62 11.80 1.40
C GLY A 115 -2.60 12.42 2.38
N GLY A 116 -2.93 13.69 2.15
CA GLY A 116 -3.88 14.43 2.99
C GLY A 116 -3.37 14.74 4.40
N LEU A 117 -2.05 14.93 4.55
CA LEU A 117 -1.49 15.32 5.84
C LEU A 117 -2.04 16.69 6.28
N PRO A 118 -2.43 16.84 7.55
CA PRO A 118 -2.83 18.14 8.05
C PRO A 118 -1.60 19.07 8.14
N SER A 119 -1.82 20.36 7.93
CA SER A 119 -0.75 21.37 7.83
C SER A 119 0.19 21.46 9.03
N HIS A 120 -0.25 20.99 10.21
CA HIS A 120 0.54 20.99 11.44
C HIS A 120 1.49 19.78 11.57
N VAL A 121 1.30 18.71 10.78
CA VAL A 121 2.16 17.53 10.82
C VAL A 121 3.29 17.69 9.83
N LYS A 122 4.52 17.74 10.33
CA LYS A 122 5.72 17.80 9.52
C LYS A 122 6.20 16.40 9.14
N PHE A 123 6.88 16.28 8.00
CA PHE A 123 7.43 15.01 7.52
C PHE A 123 8.31 14.31 8.56
N ASN A 124 9.19 15.05 9.24
CA ASN A 124 10.09 14.51 10.25
C ASN A 124 9.38 13.95 11.49
N GLN A 125 8.12 14.31 11.71
CA GLN A 125 7.28 13.75 12.77
C GLN A 125 6.53 12.50 12.29
N PHE A 126 6.33 12.36 10.99
CA PHE A 126 5.52 11.29 10.42
C PHE A 126 6.10 9.91 10.69
N ASP A 127 7.43 9.77 10.68
CA ASP A 127 8.09 8.51 11.04
C ASP A 127 7.72 8.06 12.45
N THR A 128 7.71 8.99 13.42
CA THR A 128 7.29 8.71 14.79
C THR A 128 5.83 8.28 14.86
N LEU A 129 4.92 8.94 14.12
CA LEU A 129 3.50 8.58 14.08
C LEU A 129 3.29 7.17 13.49
N VAL A 130 4.03 6.82 12.43
CA VAL A 130 4.02 5.47 11.86
C VAL A 130 4.52 4.45 12.88
N SER A 131 5.61 4.75 13.59
CA SER A 131 6.16 3.89 14.64
C SER A 131 5.13 3.58 15.73
N GLN A 132 4.45 4.62 16.25
CA GLN A 132 3.42 4.46 17.29
C GLN A 132 2.19 3.69 16.80
N ALA A 133 1.73 3.96 15.58
CA ALA A 133 0.61 3.23 14.99
C ALA A 133 0.95 1.75 14.80
N LYS A 134 2.17 1.46 14.34
CA LYS A 134 2.67 0.12 14.08
C LYS A 134 2.79 -0.72 15.35
N LEU A 135 3.24 -0.14 16.47
CA LEU A 135 3.29 -0.85 17.77
C LEU A 135 1.92 -1.37 18.23
N GLN A 136 0.82 -0.78 17.75
CA GLN A 136 -0.54 -1.19 18.08
C GLN A 136 -1.10 -2.30 17.18
N VAL A 137 -0.28 -2.81 16.23
CA VAL A 137 -0.67 -3.85 15.26
C VAL A 137 0.38 -4.96 15.30
N GLU A 138 0.06 -6.02 16.05
CA GLU A 138 0.98 -7.12 16.38
C GLU A 138 1.61 -7.83 15.18
N SER A 139 0.91 -7.89 14.04
CA SER A 139 1.34 -8.60 12.84
C SER A 139 2.37 -7.84 11.99
N ILE A 140 2.74 -6.62 12.36
CA ILE A 140 3.77 -5.83 11.68
C ILE A 140 5.13 -6.08 12.35
N GLU A 141 6.17 -6.29 11.54
CA GLU A 141 7.53 -6.52 12.00
C GLU A 141 8.21 -5.27 12.55
N ALA A 142 9.35 -5.45 13.23
CA ALA A 142 10.20 -4.35 13.71
C ALA A 142 10.46 -3.30 12.62
N GLU A 143 10.88 -3.76 11.46
CA GLU A 143 11.35 -2.95 10.33
C GLU A 143 10.21 -2.35 9.50
N TYR A 144 10.31 -1.06 9.22
CA TYR A 144 9.50 -0.32 8.26
C TYR A 144 10.35 0.79 7.64
N LYS A 145 9.87 1.37 6.54
CA LYS A 145 10.55 2.50 5.89
C LYS A 145 9.55 3.55 5.45
N VAL A 146 9.75 4.78 5.92
CA VAL A 146 9.06 5.99 5.43
C VAL A 146 10.01 6.77 4.52
N SER A 147 9.51 7.25 3.40
CA SER A 147 10.24 8.19 2.54
C SER A 147 9.28 9.17 1.86
N LEU A 148 9.83 10.19 1.20
CA LEU A 148 9.06 10.95 0.23
C LEU A 148 8.73 10.03 -0.95
N ALA A 149 7.49 10.11 -1.42
CA ALA A 149 7.09 9.46 -2.66
C ALA A 149 7.48 10.35 -3.83
N ASP A 150 8.18 9.76 -4.80
CA ASP A 150 8.40 10.36 -6.11
C ASP A 150 7.42 9.75 -7.13
N SER A 151 7.54 10.18 -8.39
CA SER A 151 6.74 9.60 -9.48
C SER A 151 6.99 8.10 -9.69
N GLY A 152 8.17 7.59 -9.28
CA GLY A 152 8.54 6.18 -9.37
C GLY A 152 7.85 5.31 -8.31
N TRP A 153 7.42 5.89 -7.19
CA TRP A 153 6.77 5.15 -6.11
C TRP A 153 5.49 4.45 -6.56
N ILE A 154 4.60 5.16 -7.26
CA ILE A 154 3.35 4.58 -7.76
C ILE A 154 3.63 3.45 -8.74
N GLU A 155 4.60 3.62 -9.64
CA GLU A 155 5.00 2.56 -10.58
C GLU A 155 5.57 1.33 -9.85
N TYR A 156 6.38 1.57 -8.81
CA TYR A 156 6.98 0.54 -7.97
C TYR A 156 5.92 -0.30 -7.26
N ILE A 157 4.99 0.32 -6.51
CA ILE A 157 3.99 -0.41 -5.73
C ILE A 157 2.99 -1.14 -6.64
N THR A 158 2.76 -0.62 -7.85
CA THR A 158 1.90 -1.25 -8.86
C THR A 158 2.65 -2.21 -9.80
N LYS A 159 3.89 -2.60 -9.49
CA LYS A 159 4.69 -3.52 -10.31
C LYS A 159 4.03 -4.87 -10.53
N GLU A 160 3.29 -5.34 -9.53
CA GLU A 160 2.66 -6.65 -9.53
C GLU A 160 1.21 -6.64 -10.04
N LEU A 161 0.64 -5.50 -10.46
CA LEU A 161 -0.71 -5.50 -11.05
C LEU A 161 -0.81 -6.50 -12.21
N GLY A 162 -1.94 -7.20 -12.28
CA GLY A 162 -2.26 -8.13 -13.35
C GLY A 162 -2.70 -7.42 -14.63
N THR A 163 -2.54 -8.07 -15.78
CA THR A 163 -3.04 -7.51 -17.05
C THR A 163 -4.57 -7.40 -17.09
N LYS A 164 -5.26 -8.18 -16.26
CA LYS A 164 -6.73 -8.27 -16.20
C LYS A 164 -7.31 -8.09 -14.80
N ASP A 165 -6.49 -7.75 -13.81
CA ASP A 165 -6.92 -7.58 -12.43
C ASP A 165 -6.00 -6.61 -11.68
N THR A 166 -6.53 -6.02 -10.61
CA THR A 166 -5.83 -5.06 -9.75
C THR A 166 -5.97 -5.41 -8.28
N ASP A 167 -6.20 -6.70 -7.99
CA ASP A 167 -6.63 -7.18 -6.68
C ASP A 167 -5.55 -7.00 -5.60
N ASN A 168 -4.30 -6.81 -5.98
CA ASN A 168 -3.25 -6.50 -5.01
C ASN A 168 -3.36 -5.06 -4.47
N VAL A 169 -4.12 -4.16 -5.10
CA VAL A 169 -4.51 -2.87 -4.52
C VAL A 169 -5.73 -3.08 -3.61
N LEU A 170 -5.66 -2.62 -2.36
CA LEU A 170 -6.78 -2.76 -1.43
C LEU A 170 -7.74 -1.58 -1.58
N TRP A 171 -8.53 -1.61 -2.66
CA TRP A 171 -9.45 -0.53 -3.07
C TRP A 171 -10.47 -0.11 -2.01
N THR A 172 -10.85 -1.00 -1.08
CA THR A 172 -11.76 -0.71 0.02
C THR A 172 -11.18 0.26 1.06
N LEU A 173 -9.87 0.49 1.00
CA LEU A 173 -9.11 1.37 1.88
C LEU A 173 -8.50 2.57 1.14
N ALA A 174 -8.70 2.66 -0.18
CA ALA A 174 -8.11 3.67 -1.05
C ALA A 174 -8.98 4.92 -1.22
#